data_AF-U2SN42-F1
#
_entry.id   AF-U2SN42-F1
#
_cell.length_a   1.000
_cell.length_b   1.000
_cell.length_c   1.000
_cell.angle_alpha   90.00
_cell.angle_beta   90.00
_cell.angle_gamma   90.00
#
_symmetry.space_group_name_H-M   'P 1'
#
loop_
_entity.id
_entity.type
_entity.pdbx_description
1 polymer ?
#
loop_
_entity_poly.entity_id
_entity_poly.type
_entity_poly.pdbx_seq_one_letter_code
_entity_poly.pdbx_strand_id
1 'polypeptide(L)'
;MKKLFGILLIMLLSVPLEAHNKDMSKKVTKPVNIEQNTSTDNNYVNENFPEQKMIGAANPASVYCVEQGGESIIRKDNDGNEYGICKFKNGKEVDEWDFYRKNNNLTEKGTPEVHIKPEAIINDCTESCNIKPKK
;
A
#
# COMPACT_ATOMS: atom_id res chain seq x y z
N MET A 1 16.82 31.19 -62.03
CA MET A 1 15.88 31.90 -62.93
C MET A 1 14.50 31.30 -62.76
N LYS A 2 13.51 32.14 -62.38
CA LYS A 2 12.06 32.05 -62.69
C LYS A 2 11.34 30.77 -62.23
N LYS A 3 10.67 30.71 -61.06
CA LYS A 3 9.40 31.37 -60.67
C LYS A 3 8.33 31.37 -61.78
N LEU A 4 7.33 30.49 -61.62
CA LEU A 4 5.91 30.46 -62.03
C LEU A 4 5.58 28.96 -62.15
N PHE A 5 4.64 28.38 -61.40
CA PHE A 5 3.22 28.65 -61.51
C PHE A 5 2.57 28.65 -60.14
N GLY A 6 1.97 29.79 -59.77
CA GLY A 6 0.85 29.77 -58.85
C GLY A 6 -0.37 29.18 -59.56
N ILE A 7 -1.26 28.57 -58.78
CA ILE A 7 -2.69 28.88 -58.69
C ILE A 7 -3.32 27.84 -57.74
N LEU A 8 -3.75 28.35 -56.59
CA LEU A 8 -5.07 28.09 -56.01
C LEU A 8 -5.44 26.64 -55.70
N LEU A 9 -5.15 26.22 -54.47
CA LEU A 9 -6.07 25.45 -53.63
C LEU A 9 -5.77 25.80 -52.16
N ILE A 10 -6.30 26.96 -51.75
CA ILE A 10 -6.69 27.18 -50.36
C ILE A 10 -7.91 26.27 -50.11
N MET A 11 -8.11 25.81 -48.86
CA MET A 11 -9.12 24.84 -48.37
C MET A 11 -8.59 23.41 -48.50
N LEU A 12 -8.04 22.77 -47.46
CA LEU A 12 -8.72 22.41 -46.21
C LEU A 12 -7.73 22.60 -45.05
N LEU A 13 -7.78 23.71 -44.32
CA LEU A 13 -8.32 23.76 -42.96
C LEU A 13 -8.17 22.44 -42.18
N SER A 14 -7.19 22.46 -41.27
CA SER A 14 -7.35 22.00 -39.90
C SER A 14 -7.66 20.51 -39.71
N VAL A 15 -6.61 19.68 -39.72
CA VAL A 15 -6.65 18.43 -38.94
C VAL A 15 -6.53 18.83 -37.47
N PRO A 16 -7.52 18.57 -36.60
CA PRO A 16 -7.34 18.74 -35.18
C PRO A 16 -6.35 17.68 -34.68
N LEU A 17 -5.55 18.08 -33.71
CA LEU A 17 -4.81 17.15 -32.88
C LEU A 17 -5.85 16.49 -31.96
N GLU A 18 -6.45 15.38 -32.38
CA GLU A 18 -7.23 14.52 -31.48
C GLU A 18 -6.27 13.85 -30.47
N ALA A 19 -5.92 14.63 -29.45
CA ALA A 19 -5.53 14.10 -28.16
C ALA A 19 -6.71 13.28 -27.64
N HIS A 20 -6.67 11.95 -27.78
CA HIS A 20 -7.50 11.07 -26.99
C HIS A 20 -6.99 11.02 -25.55
N ASN A 21 -7.06 12.17 -24.86
CA ASN A 21 -7.22 12.21 -23.40
C ASN A 21 -8.66 11.77 -23.12
N LYS A 22 -8.90 10.45 -23.12
CA LYS A 22 -10.04 9.92 -22.39
C LYS A 22 -9.69 9.97 -20.91
N ASP A 23 -10.00 11.12 -20.35
CA ASP A 23 -10.63 11.27 -19.04
C ASP A 23 -11.11 9.91 -18.49
N MET A 24 -10.30 9.30 -17.62
CA MET A 24 -10.78 8.34 -16.64
C MET A 24 -11.38 9.14 -15.48
N SER A 25 -12.43 9.94 -15.76
CA SER A 25 -13.39 10.25 -14.71
C SER A 25 -14.03 8.94 -14.31
N LYS A 26 -13.54 8.39 -13.20
CA LYS A 26 -14.39 8.08 -12.05
C LYS A 26 -15.78 7.61 -12.47
N LYS A 27 -15.89 6.35 -12.92
CA LYS A 27 -17.13 5.58 -12.71
C LYS A 27 -17.22 5.25 -11.22
N VAL A 28 -17.48 6.29 -10.42
CA VAL A 28 -18.27 6.12 -9.20
C VAL A 28 -19.69 5.92 -9.71
N THR A 29 -20.00 4.66 -9.98
CA THR A 29 -21.39 4.22 -10.00
C THR A 29 -21.93 4.52 -8.60
N LYS A 30 -22.85 5.47 -8.53
CA LYS A 30 -23.60 5.81 -7.32
C LYS A 30 -24.29 4.55 -6.77
N PRO A 31 -24.51 4.51 -5.45
CA PRO A 31 -24.41 3.30 -4.65
C PRO A 31 -25.54 2.32 -4.92
N VAL A 32 -25.20 1.03 -4.94
CA VAL A 32 -26.14 0.00 -4.53
C VAL A 32 -26.54 0.33 -3.10
N ASN A 33 -27.84 0.46 -2.90
CA ASN A 33 -28.49 0.53 -1.60
C ASN A 33 -28.24 -0.80 -0.88
N ILE A 34 -27.05 -0.96 -0.29
CA ILE A 34 -26.85 -1.94 0.77
C ILE A 34 -27.38 -1.24 2.01
N GLU A 35 -28.59 -1.63 2.37
CA GLU A 35 -29.16 -1.46 3.70
C GLU A 35 -28.06 -1.82 4.71
N GLN A 36 -27.38 -0.81 5.23
CA GLN A 36 -26.52 -0.96 6.39
C GLN A 36 -27.48 -1.26 7.53
N ASN A 37 -27.79 -2.55 7.69
CA ASN A 37 -28.33 -3.09 8.92
C ASN A 37 -27.28 -2.82 10.00
N THR A 38 -27.32 -1.61 10.55
CA THR A 38 -26.70 -1.27 11.81
C THR A 38 -27.40 -2.08 12.88
N SER A 39 -27.05 -3.36 12.95
CA SER A 39 -27.19 -4.15 14.15
C SER A 39 -26.13 -3.63 15.11
N THR A 40 -26.49 -2.55 15.80
CA THR A 40 -26.00 -2.33 17.15
C THR A 40 -26.26 -3.62 17.91
N ASP A 41 -25.22 -4.39 18.18
CA ASP A 41 -25.10 -5.07 19.47
C ASP A 41 -23.71 -5.68 19.69
N ASN A 42 -23.18 -5.33 20.86
CA ASN A 42 -22.08 -5.93 21.62
C ASN A 42 -20.63 -5.49 21.30
N ASN A 43 -20.24 -4.48 22.08
CA ASN A 43 -18.88 -4.18 22.54
C ASN A 43 -18.00 -5.43 22.73
N TYR A 44 -16.95 -5.52 21.91
CA TYR A 44 -15.65 -6.03 22.34
C TYR A 44 -14.57 -5.14 21.74
N VAL A 45 -14.24 -4.06 22.43
CA VAL A 45 -13.11 -3.20 22.05
C VAL A 45 -11.86 -3.84 22.66
N ASN A 46 -11.00 -4.46 21.85
CA ASN A 46 -9.64 -4.73 22.28
C ASN A 46 -8.79 -3.49 21.95
N GLU A 47 -8.43 -2.72 22.97
CA GLU A 47 -7.66 -1.46 22.84
C GLU A 47 -6.17 -1.68 22.48
N ASN A 48 -5.83 -2.63 21.61
CA ASN A 48 -4.43 -2.94 21.29
C ASN A 48 -4.14 -3.25 19.80
N PHE A 49 -4.83 -2.58 18.87
CA PHE A 49 -4.30 -2.43 17.50
C PHE A 49 -4.95 -1.24 16.77
N PRO A 50 -4.19 -0.21 16.33
CA PRO A 50 -4.75 0.86 15.53
C PRO A 50 -4.84 0.39 14.06
N GLU A 51 -5.72 -0.57 13.77
CA GLU A 51 -6.16 -0.75 12.37
C GLU A 51 -7.34 0.18 12.12
N GLN A 52 -7.08 1.49 12.24
CA GLN A 52 -7.88 2.43 11.47
C GLN A 52 -7.47 2.22 10.01
N LYS A 53 -8.26 1.43 9.30
CA LYS A 53 -8.24 1.36 7.84
C LYS A 53 -8.40 2.78 7.30
N MET A 54 -7.29 3.48 7.10
CA MET A 54 -7.26 4.80 6.47
C MET A 54 -7.57 4.61 4.98
N ILE A 55 -8.85 4.44 4.66
CA ILE A 55 -9.32 4.39 3.27
C ILE A 55 -8.94 5.74 2.63
N GLY A 56 -8.03 5.70 1.66
CA GLY A 56 -7.52 6.88 0.96
C GLY A 56 -6.08 7.26 1.28
N ALA A 57 -5.43 6.63 2.27
CA ALA A 57 -3.98 6.74 2.44
C ALA A 57 -3.25 5.90 1.37
N ALA A 58 -2.07 6.36 0.95
CA ALA A 58 -1.20 5.56 0.08
C ALA A 58 -0.72 4.30 0.81
N ASN A 59 -0.58 3.19 0.08
CA ASN A 59 -0.01 1.96 0.65
C ASN A 59 1.46 2.20 1.02
N PRO A 60 1.86 2.10 2.30
CA PRO A 60 3.24 2.37 2.72
C PRO A 60 4.27 1.46 2.05
N ALA A 61 3.94 0.21 1.75
CA ALA A 61 4.86 -0.70 1.07
C ALA A 61 5.11 -0.28 -0.39
N SER A 62 4.06 0.16 -1.09
CA SER A 62 4.16 0.67 -2.46
C SER A 62 4.89 2.02 -2.51
N VAL A 63 4.65 2.91 -1.55
CA VAL A 63 5.40 4.17 -1.40
C VAL A 63 6.89 3.88 -1.21
N TYR A 64 7.21 2.98 -0.27
CA TYR A 64 8.57 2.59 0.00
C TYR A 64 9.27 2.00 -1.23
N CYS A 65 8.59 1.14 -2.00
CA CYS A 65 9.14 0.60 -3.25
C CYS A 65 9.60 1.72 -4.21
N VAL A 66 8.74 2.72 -4.43
CA VAL A 66 9.04 3.85 -5.32
C VAL A 66 10.20 4.69 -4.78
N GLU A 67 10.23 4.94 -3.46
CA GLU A 67 11.33 5.65 -2.80
C GLU A 67 12.68 4.93 -2.93
N GLN A 68 12.68 3.59 -2.95
CA GLN A 68 13.88 2.78 -3.20
C GLN A 68 14.26 2.69 -4.70
N GLY A 69 13.55 3.40 -5.57
CA GLY A 69 13.81 3.45 -7.01
C GLY A 69 13.24 2.27 -7.79
N GLY A 70 12.28 1.54 -7.21
CA GLY A 70 11.51 0.50 -7.88
C GLY A 70 10.22 1.02 -8.52
N GLU A 71 9.56 0.16 -9.27
CA GLU A 71 8.20 0.31 -9.78
C GLU A 71 7.25 -0.61 -8.98
N SER A 72 6.16 -0.04 -8.47
CA SER A 72 5.10 -0.78 -7.76
C SER A 72 4.14 -1.41 -8.76
N ILE A 73 4.02 -2.73 -8.75
CA ILE A 73 3.20 -3.50 -9.69
C ILE A 73 2.25 -4.41 -8.92
N ILE A 74 0.94 -4.24 -9.14
CA ILE A 74 -0.07 -5.18 -8.63
C ILE A 74 -0.16 -6.39 -9.56
N ARG A 75 -0.05 -7.58 -8.99
CA ARG A 75 -0.25 -8.87 -9.65
C ARG A 75 -1.40 -9.64 -9.04
N LYS A 76 -1.88 -10.66 -9.74
CA LYS A 76 -2.88 -11.62 -9.25
C LYS A 76 -2.30 -13.01 -9.21
N ASP A 77 -2.61 -13.76 -8.16
CA ASP A 77 -2.32 -15.20 -8.11
C ASP A 77 -3.41 -16.00 -8.86
N ASN A 78 -3.30 -17.34 -8.82
CA ASN A 78 -4.24 -18.24 -9.50
C ASN A 78 -5.67 -18.18 -8.90
N ASP A 79 -5.79 -17.76 -7.65
CA ASP A 79 -7.06 -17.60 -6.94
C ASP A 79 -7.64 -16.19 -7.14
N GLY A 80 -6.91 -15.31 -7.83
CA GLY A 80 -7.29 -13.94 -8.13
C GLY A 80 -6.95 -12.94 -7.03
N ASN A 81 -6.22 -13.33 -5.99
CA ASN A 81 -5.79 -12.43 -4.92
C ASN A 81 -4.73 -11.46 -5.44
N GLU A 82 -4.86 -10.19 -5.07
CA GLU A 82 -3.91 -9.14 -5.46
C GLU A 82 -2.73 -9.06 -4.50
N TYR A 83 -1.52 -8.95 -5.03
CA TYR A 83 -0.30 -8.71 -4.27
C TYR A 83 0.62 -7.72 -4.99
N GLY A 84 1.44 -6.99 -4.23
CA GLY A 84 2.36 -5.97 -4.74
C GLY A 84 3.76 -6.52 -4.98
N ILE A 85 4.32 -6.27 -6.16
CA ILE A 85 5.71 -6.53 -6.50
C ILE A 85 6.45 -5.21 -6.70
N CYS A 86 7.61 -5.07 -6.04
CA CYS A 86 8.56 -4.03 -6.31
C CYS A 86 9.58 -4.49 -7.37
N LYS A 87 9.54 -3.86 -8.55
CA LYS A 87 10.42 -4.18 -9.68
C LYS A 87 11.49 -3.12 -9.87
N PHE A 88 12.76 -3.52 -9.81
CA PHE A 88 13.89 -2.63 -10.02
C PHE A 88 14.33 -2.61 -11.49
N LYS A 89 15.03 -1.53 -11.90
CA LYS A 89 15.56 -1.36 -13.27
C LYS A 89 16.53 -2.46 -13.71
N ASN A 90 17.19 -3.11 -12.76
CA ASN A 90 18.08 -4.25 -13.02
C ASN A 90 17.32 -5.58 -13.19
N GLY A 91 15.98 -5.56 -13.18
CA GLY A 91 15.14 -6.74 -13.31
C GLY A 91 14.89 -7.50 -12.01
N LYS A 92 15.46 -7.07 -10.88
CA LYS A 92 15.15 -7.68 -9.57
C LYS A 92 13.69 -7.41 -9.21
N GLU A 93 13.01 -8.43 -8.73
CA GLU A 93 11.63 -8.34 -8.24
C GLU A 93 11.56 -8.89 -6.81
N VAL A 94 10.84 -8.18 -5.94
CA VAL A 94 10.59 -8.58 -4.53
C VAL A 94 9.14 -8.26 -4.16
N ASP A 95 8.56 -9.02 -3.23
CA ASP A 95 7.26 -8.65 -2.65
C ASP A 95 7.37 -7.33 -1.86
N GLU A 96 6.43 -6.42 -2.07
CA GLU A 96 6.47 -5.07 -1.48
C GLU A 96 6.40 -5.09 0.04
N TRP A 97 5.52 -5.93 0.59
CA TRP A 97 5.31 -5.99 2.03
C TRP A 97 6.47 -6.67 2.74
N ASP A 98 7.01 -7.74 2.16
CA ASP A 98 8.25 -8.36 2.65
C ASP A 98 9.41 -7.39 2.62
N PHE A 99 9.57 -6.64 1.53
CA PHE A 99 10.64 -5.66 1.41
C PHE A 99 10.49 -4.53 2.44
N TYR A 100 9.28 -3.97 2.54
CA TYR A 100 8.97 -2.95 3.53
C TYR A 100 9.25 -3.43 4.96
N ARG A 101 8.75 -4.61 5.36
CA ARG A 101 8.92 -5.13 6.72
C ARG A 101 10.38 -5.37 7.08
N LYS A 102 11.14 -6.03 6.19
CA LYS A 102 12.57 -6.33 6.41
C LYS A 102 13.41 -5.06 6.59
N ASN A 103 13.00 -3.97 5.96
CA ASN A 103 13.73 -2.70 5.98
C ASN A 103 13.22 -1.70 7.02
N ASN A 104 12.12 -2.01 7.72
CA ASN A 104 11.52 -1.18 8.76
C ASN A 104 11.44 -1.89 10.12
N ASN A 105 12.17 -2.99 10.30
CA ASN A 105 12.21 -3.81 11.52
C ASN A 105 10.79 -4.20 11.98
N LEU A 106 9.96 -4.67 11.04
CA LEU A 106 8.60 -5.12 11.34
C LEU A 106 8.54 -6.65 11.28
N THR A 107 7.81 -7.24 12.23
CA THR A 107 7.42 -8.65 12.19
C THR A 107 6.46 -8.89 11.02
N GLU A 108 6.20 -10.16 10.67
CA GLU A 108 5.22 -10.54 9.65
C GLU A 108 3.82 -9.95 9.92
N LYS A 109 3.49 -9.72 11.19
CA LYS A 109 2.23 -9.08 11.63
C LYS A 109 2.23 -7.55 11.50
N GLY A 110 3.30 -6.96 10.96
CA GLY A 110 3.45 -5.52 10.84
C GLY A 110 3.73 -4.79 12.16
N THR A 111 4.06 -5.51 13.23
CA THR A 111 4.44 -4.89 14.51
C THR A 111 5.93 -4.62 14.55
N PRO A 112 6.41 -3.58 15.24
CA PRO A 112 7.84 -3.41 15.48
C PRO A 112 8.43 -4.70 16.07
N GLU A 113 9.55 -5.14 15.51
CA GLU A 113 10.35 -6.22 16.05
C GLU A 113 10.94 -5.72 17.37
N VAL A 114 10.40 -6.23 18.48
CA VAL A 114 11.04 -6.04 19.78
C VAL A 114 12.28 -6.91 19.76
N HIS A 115 13.43 -6.31 19.49
CA HIS A 115 14.72 -6.92 19.78
C HIS A 115 14.85 -7.06 21.31
N ILE A 116 14.14 -8.03 21.89
CA ILE A 116 14.47 -8.54 23.20
C ILE A 116 15.81 -9.22 23.00
N LYS A 117 16.90 -8.55 23.41
CA LYS A 117 18.17 -9.23 23.62
C LYS A 117 17.85 -10.46 24.49
N PRO A 118 18.19 -11.70 24.08
CA PRO A 118 17.97 -12.89 24.91
C PRO A 118 18.69 -12.85 26.26
N GLU A 119 19.48 -11.81 26.54
CA GLU A 119 20.22 -11.63 27.78
C GLU A 119 19.56 -10.58 28.68
N ALA A 120 18.29 -10.81 28.99
CA ALA A 120 17.71 -10.42 30.26
C ALA A 120 16.66 -11.47 30.64
N ILE A 121 17.10 -12.73 30.76
CA ILE A 121 16.47 -13.63 31.71
C ILE A 121 16.58 -12.89 33.06
N ILE A 122 15.44 -12.38 33.52
CA ILE A 122 15.25 -11.93 34.89
C ILE A 122 15.52 -13.16 35.76
N ASN A 123 16.77 -13.29 36.21
CA ASN A 123 17.12 -13.98 37.45
C ASN A 123 17.30 -12.96 38.57
N ASP A 124 16.57 -11.83 38.52
CA ASP A 124 16.33 -11.05 39.73
C ASP A 124 15.20 -11.71 40.52
N CYS A 125 15.43 -12.96 40.93
CA CYS A 125 14.90 -13.42 42.20
C CYS A 125 15.68 -12.66 43.25
N THR A 126 15.23 -11.43 43.52
CA THR A 126 15.59 -10.65 44.70
C THR A 126 15.74 -11.59 45.88
N GLU A 127 16.95 -11.64 46.45
CA GLU A 127 17.14 -12.04 47.84
C GLU A 127 16.03 -11.38 48.67
N SER A 128 15.18 -12.20 49.30
CA SER A 128 14.00 -11.84 50.11
C SER A 128 12.62 -12.11 49.51
N CYS A 129 12.36 -13.31 48.98
CA CYS A 129 11.03 -13.91 49.13
C CYS A 129 10.80 -14.30 50.59
N ASN A 130 10.51 -13.31 51.45
CA ASN A 130 10.11 -13.52 52.84
C ASN A 130 8.61 -13.92 52.90
N ILE A 131 8.28 -15.11 52.39
CA ILE A 131 6.95 -15.69 52.60
C ILE A 131 6.96 -16.34 53.98
N LYS A 132 6.52 -15.60 55.00
CA LYS A 132 6.21 -16.21 56.31
C LYS A 132 5.01 -17.14 56.14
N PRO A 133 5.08 -18.41 56.60
CA PRO A 133 3.90 -19.25 56.67
C PRO A 133 2.89 -18.63 57.64
N LYS A 134 1.63 -18.51 57.21
CA LYS A 134 0.53 -18.21 58.13
C LYS A 134 0.36 -19.40 59.08
N LYS A 135 0.17 -19.07 60.35
CA LYS A 135 -0.04 -20.00 61.48
C LYS A 135 -1.18 -20.97 61.23
#